data_AF-A0A9Y0ZFW0-F1
#
_entry.id   AF-A0A9Y0ZFW0-F1
#
_cell.length_a   1.000
_cell.length_b   1.000
_cell.length_c   1.000
_cell.angle_alpha   90.00
_cell.angle_beta   90.00
_cell.angle_gamma   90.00
#
_symmetry.space_group_name_H-M   'P 1'
#
loop_
_entity.id
_entity.type
_entity.pdbx_description
1 polymer ?
#
loop_
_entity_poly.entity_id
_entity_poly.type
_entity_poly.pdbx_seq_one_letter_code
_entity_poly.pdbx_strand_id
1 'polypeptide(L)' 'MDRIVRPGGWVIVRDKVEILDPLEAILRSLHWEIRMTYAQKEEGIICAQKTLWRP' A
#
# COMPACT_ATOMS: atom_id res chain seq x y z
N MET A 1 17.84 12.19 1.16
CA MET A 1 16.38 12.13 0.86
C MET A 1 15.76 11.18 1.85
N ASP A 2 15.09 11.72 2.87
CA ASP A 2 14.41 10.93 3.89
C ASP A 2 13.28 10.10 3.27
N ARG A 3 13.39 8.78 3.39
CA ARG A 3 12.34 7.84 2.97
C ARG A 3 11.64 7.36 4.23
N ILE A 4 10.40 7.80 4.45
CA ILE A 4 9.54 7.45 5.60
C ILE A 4 9.55 5.93 5.86
N VAL A 5 9.54 5.12 4.80
CA VAL A 5 9.59 3.66 4.89
C VAL A 5 10.87 3.13 4.27
N ARG A 6 11.64 2.36 5.05
CA ARG A 6 12.83 1.62 4.60
C ARG A 6 12.40 0.35 3.82
N PRO A 7 13.23 -0.18 2.89
CA PRO A 7 12.95 -1.46 2.25
C PRO A 7 12.65 -2.57 3.28
N GLY A 8 11.67 -3.42 2.98
CA GLY A 8 11.14 -4.42 3.91
C GLY A 8 10.15 -3.86 4.94
N GLY A 9 10.03 -2.53 5.05
CA GLY A 9 9.04 -1.86 5.89
C GLY A 9 7.63 -1.98 5.34
N TRP A 10 6.65 -1.79 6.22
CA TRP A 10 5.24 -1.99 5.95
C TRP A 10 4.49 -0.67 5.93
N VAL A 11 3.45 -0.62 5.10
CA VAL A 11 2.39 0.39 5.13
C VAL A 11 1.08 -0.34 5.28
N ILE A 12 0.31 0.09 6.26
CA ILE A 12 -1.04 -0.39 6.54
C ILE A 12 -1.93 0.84 6.52
N VAL A 13 -2.87 0.89 5.58
CA VAL A 13 -3.80 2.01 5.43
C VAL A 13 -5.22 1.48 5.55
N ARG A 14 -6.02 2.12 6.40
CA ARG A 14 -7.45 1.88 6.52
C ARG A 14 -8.18 3.13 6.06
N ASP A 15 -8.99 3.00 5.02
CA ASP A 15 -9.76 4.10 4.46
C ASP A 15 -10.96 3.55 3.69
N LYS A 16 -11.76 4.42 3.05
CA LYS A 16 -12.85 4.02 2.19
C LYS A 16 -12.36 3.24 0.97
N VAL A 17 -13.14 2.27 0.51
CA VAL A 17 -12.79 1.45 -0.66
C VAL A 17 -12.49 2.30 -1.90
N GLU A 18 -13.24 3.39 -2.10
CA GLU A 18 -13.04 4.37 -3.18
C GLU A 18 -11.64 5.01 -3.19
N ILE A 19 -10.99 5.11 -2.02
CA ILE A 19 -9.63 5.65 -1.87
C ILE A 19 -8.59 4.52 -2.00
N LEU A 20 -8.94 3.31 -1.59
CA LEU A 20 -8.04 2.15 -1.64
C LEU A 20 -7.77 1.66 -3.06
N ASP A 21 -8.76 1.72 -3.95
CA ASP A 21 -8.61 1.34 -5.36
C ASP A 21 -7.48 2.13 -6.06
N PRO A 22 -7.48 3.48 -6.08
CA PRO A 22 -6.38 4.24 -6.69
C PRO A 22 -5.08 4.09 -5.89
N LEU A 23 -5.14 3.92 -4.57
CA LEU A 23 -3.94 3.69 -3.74
C LEU A 23 -3.25 2.37 -4.11
N GLU A 24 -4.01 1.31 -4.38
CA GLU A 24 -3.46 0.03 -4.82
C GLU A 24 -2.67 0.18 -6.13
N ALA A 25 -3.23 0.90 -7.10
CA ALA A 25 -2.57 1.16 -8.38
C ALA A 25 -1.23 1.91 -8.19
N ILE A 26 -1.22 2.92 -7.31
CA ILE A 26 0.01 3.67 -6.96
C ILE A 26 1.05 2.73 -6.33
N LEU A 27 0.66 1.93 -5.33
CA LEU A 27 1.56 0.98 -4.67
C LEU A 27 2.15 -0.03 -5.66
N ARG A 28 1.35 -0.54 -6.61
CA ARG A 28 1.83 -1.41 -7.69
C ARG A 28 2.83 -0.71 -8.60
N SER A 29 2.56 0.54 -9.01
CA SER A 29 3.49 1.32 -9.85
C SER A 29 4.83 1.60 -9.16
N LEU A 30 4.82 1.75 -7.84
CA LEU A 30 6.02 1.91 -7.02
C LEU A 30 6.74 0.58 -6.76
N HIS A 31 6.26 -0.53 -7.36
CA HIS A 31 6.76 -1.89 -7.18
C HIS A 31 6.68 -2.37 -5.72
N TRP A 32 5.68 -1.92 -4.95
CA TRP A 32 5.44 -2.44 -3.62
C TRP A 32 4.68 -3.76 -3.70
N GLU A 33 4.93 -4.63 -2.73
CA GLU A 33 4.28 -5.93 -2.66
C GLU A 33 3.02 -5.82 -1.80
N ILE A 34 1.85 -5.97 -2.41
CA ILE A 34 0.57 -5.97 -1.69
C ILE A 34 0.38 -7.36 -1.08
N ARG A 35 0.30 -7.40 0.26
CA ARG A 35 0.21 -8.64 1.04
C ARG A 35 -1.22 -8.97 1.44
N MET A 36 -2.04 -7.95 1.68
CA MET A 36 -3.41 -8.11 2.12
C MET A 36 -4.25 -6.92 1.66
N THR A 37 -5.42 -7.20 1.10
CA THR A 37 -6.49 -6.23 0.88
C THR A 37 -7.75 -6.81 1.50
N TYR A 38 -8.44 -6.01 2.30
CA TYR A 38 -9.70 -6.39 2.92
C TYR A 38 -10.67 -5.24 2.77
N ALA A 39 -11.90 -5.50 2.33
CA ALA A 39 -12.94 -4.50 2.23
C ALA A 39 -14.19 -5.04 2.94
N GLN A 40 -14.78 -4.21 3.81
CA GLN A 40 -16.04 -4.51 4.46
C GLN A 40 -16.95 -3.28 4.39
N LYS A 41 -18.06 -3.42 3.65
CA LYS A 41 -19.00 -2.33 3.34
C LYS A 41 -18.27 -1.17 2.63
N GLU A 42 -18.13 -0.03 3.31
CA GLU A 42 -17.57 1.20 2.75
C GLU A 42 -16.10 1.41 3.14
N GLU A 43 -15.59 0.70 4.14
CA GLU A 43 -14.20 0.80 4.59
C GLU A 43 -13.40 -0.44 4.19
N GLY A 44 -12.11 -0.25 3.94
CA GLY A 44 -11.18 -1.34 3.73
C GLY A 44 -9.83 -1.07 4.37
N ILE A 45 -8.97 -2.06 4.28
CA ILE A 45 -7.59 -2.04 4.73
C ILE A 45 -6.72 -2.59 3.60
N ILE A 46 -5.63 -1.90 3.31
CA ILE A 46 -4.56 -2.39 2.44
C ILE A 46 -3.25 -2.47 3.24
N CYS A 47 -2.57 -3.61 3.11
CA CYS A 47 -1.25 -3.86 3.66
C CYS A 47 -0.27 -4.09 2.51
N ALA A 48 0.74 -3.24 2.42
CA ALA A 48 1.79 -3.35 1.42
C ALA A 48 3.17 -3.28 2.05
N GLN A 49 4.10 -4.04 1.49
CA GLN A 49 5.50 -4.07 1.90
C GLN A 49 6.35 -3.39 0.84
N LYS A 50 7.20 -2.46 1.28
CA LYS A 50 8.15 -1.79 0.40
C LYS A 50 9.22 -2.77 -0.05
N THR A 51 9.35 -2.97 -1.36
CA THR A 51 10.37 -3.84 -1.91
C THR A 51 11.74 -3.16 -1.91
N LEU A 52 12.77 -3.90 -2.35
CA LEU A 52 14.10 -3.35 -2.57
C LEU A 52 14.16 -2.40 -3.79
N TRP A 53 13.07 -2.33 -4.57
CA TRP A 53 13.02 -1.50 -5.78
C TRP A 53 13.24 -0.03 -5.45
N ARG A 54 14.12 0.60 -6.25
CA ARG A 54 14.41 2.03 -6.24
C ARG A 54 14.50 2.42 -7.72
N PRO A 55 13.70 3.40 -8.18
CA PRO A 55 13.95 4.00 -9.48
C PRO A 55 15.28 4.76 -9.44
#